data_AF-A0A972ZNG3-F1
#
_entry.id   AF-A0A972ZNG3-F1
#
_cell.length_a   1.000
_cell.length_b   1.000
_cell.length_c   1.000
_cell.angle_alpha   90.00
_cell.angle_beta   90.00
_cell.angle_gamma   90.00
#
_symmetry.space_group_name_H-M   'P 1'
#
loop_
_entity.id
_entity.type
_entity.pdbx_description
1 polymer ?
#
loop_
_entity_poly.entity_id
_entity_poly.type
_entity_poly.pdbx_seq_one_letter_code
_entity_poly.pdbx_strand_id
1 'polypeptide(L)' 'MKPANPGLAGLGTTIFEVMSLLAREHASINLGQGFPDEDGPEDIRRIAA' A
#
# COMPACT_ATOMS: atom_id res chain seq x y z
N MET A 1 -13.74 -12.66 10.22
CA MET A 1 -12.44 -11.95 10.10
C MET A 1 -11.42 -12.65 10.99
N LYS A 2 -10.18 -12.84 10.53
CA LYS A 2 -9.12 -13.47 11.32
C LYS A 2 -8.66 -12.49 12.42
N PRO A 3 -8.43 -12.95 13.67
CA PRO A 3 -7.90 -12.07 14.72
C PRO A 3 -6.52 -11.52 14.34
N ALA A 4 -6.23 -10.30 14.78
CA ALA A 4 -4.94 -9.65 14.56
C ALA A 4 -3.81 -10.47 15.23
N ASN A 5 -2.63 -10.47 14.61
CA ASN A 5 -1.46 -11.12 15.19
C ASN A 5 -1.04 -10.36 16.46
N PRO A 6 -0.96 -11.02 17.64
CA PRO A 6 -0.63 -10.34 18.90
C PRO A 6 0.70 -9.56 18.86
N GLY A 7 1.71 -10.07 18.13
CA GLY A 7 3.01 -9.42 17.99
C GLY A 7 3.00 -8.18 17.10
N LEU A 8 2.00 -8.05 16.21
CA LEU A 8 1.85 -6.90 15.32
C LEU A 8 0.78 -5.92 15.80
N ALA A 9 -0.13 -6.36 16.67
CA ALA A 9 -1.30 -5.58 17.09
C ALA A 9 -0.95 -4.29 17.87
N GLY A 10 0.24 -4.21 18.45
CA GLY A 10 0.74 -3.02 19.15
C GLY A 10 1.62 -2.10 18.32
N LEU A 11 1.90 -2.44 17.05
CA LEU A 11 2.72 -1.60 16.19
C LEU A 11 1.92 -0.37 15.73
N GLY A 12 2.56 0.80 15.77
CA GLY A 12 1.96 2.05 15.30
C GLY A 12 1.99 2.22 13.78
N THR A 13 1.50 3.37 13.32
CA THR A 13 1.51 3.78 11.92
C THR A 13 2.92 3.87 11.37
N THR A 14 3.14 3.33 10.17
CA THR A 14 4.45 3.37 9.51
C THR A 14 4.66 4.69 8.78
N ILE A 15 5.92 5.07 8.51
CA ILE A 15 6.24 6.25 7.70
C ILE A 15 5.64 6.17 6.29
N PHE A 16 5.54 4.98 5.70
CA PHE A 16 4.94 4.76 4.39
C PHE A 16 3.45 5.09 4.38
N GLU A 17 2.76 4.73 5.45
CA GLU A 17 1.33 5.04 5.62
C GLU A 17 1.12 6.55 5.80
N VAL A 18 1.93 7.21 6.64
CA VAL A 18 1.88 8.68 6.81
C VAL A 18 2.10 9.39 5.47
N MET A 19 3.14 9.03 4.72
CA MET A 19 3.42 9.67 3.42
C MET A 19 2.32 9.42 2.40
N SER A 20 1.77 8.20 2.37
CA SER A 20 0.64 7.85 1.50
C SER A 20 -0.63 8.63 1.85
N LEU A 21 -0.87 8.92 3.12
CA LEU A 21 -2.01 9.74 3.55
C LEU A 21 -1.83 11.20 3.13
N LEU A 22 -0.66 11.80 3.41
CA LEU A 22 -0.37 13.19 3.04
C LEU A 22 -0.42 13.42 1.53
N ALA A 23 0.06 12.46 0.72
CA ALA A 23 -0.03 12.56 -0.73
C ALA A 23 -1.49 12.64 -1.22
N ARG A 24 -2.39 11.86 -0.62
CA ARG A 24 -3.83 11.91 -0.94
C ARG A 24 -4.48 13.20 -0.48
N GLU A 25 -4.17 13.63 0.75
CA GLU A 25 -4.70 14.87 1.33
C GLU A 25 -4.36 16.10 0.48
N HIS A 26 -3.14 16.16 -0.05
CA HIS A 26 -2.67 17.28 -0.85
C HIS A 26 -2.82 17.11 -2.36
N ALA A 27 -3.43 16.01 -2.82
CA ALA A 27 -3.49 15.64 -4.24
C ALA A 27 -2.11 15.67 -4.94
N SER A 28 -1.07 15.27 -4.20
CA SER A 28 0.31 15.26 -4.65
C SER A 28 0.66 13.95 -5.35
N ILE A 29 1.57 14.01 -6.33
CA ILE A 29 2.19 12.83 -6.93
C ILE A 29 3.24 12.28 -5.95
N ASN A 30 3.08 11.04 -5.50
CA ASN A 30 4.05 10.38 -4.62
C ASN A 30 5.11 9.62 -5.44
N LEU A 31 6.17 10.31 -5.85
CA LEU A 31 7.31 9.71 -6.57
C LEU A 31 8.26 8.89 -5.66
N GLY A 32 8.04 8.91 -4.35
CA GLY A 32 8.87 8.16 -3.39
C GLY A 32 8.40 6.71 -3.20
N GLN A 33 7.15 6.41 -3.57
CA GLN A 33 6.60 5.07 -3.39
C GLN A 33 6.55 4.32 -4.72
N GLY A 34 7.21 3.16 -4.79
CA GLY A 34 7.34 2.35 -6.00
C GLY A 34 6.09 1.58 -6.41
N PHE A 35 4.91 2.21 -6.37
CA PHE A 35 3.73 1.64 -7.02
C PHE A 35 3.89 1.77 -8.54
N PRO A 36 3.59 0.71 -9.31
CA PRO A 36 3.62 0.82 -10.76
C PRO A 36 2.46 1.71 -11.24
N ASP A 37 2.74 2.55 -12.23
CA ASP A 37 1.72 3.40 -12.88
C ASP A 37 0.81 2.60 -13.83
N GLU A 38 1.23 1.40 -14.23
CA GLU A 38 0.50 0.50 -15.12
C GLU A 38 0.26 -0.86 -14.45
N ASP A 39 -0.82 -1.51 -14.86
CA ASP A 39 -1.09 -2.87 -14.40
C ASP A 39 0.01 -3.84 -14.90
N GLY A 40 0.54 -4.67 -14.00
CA GLY A 40 1.56 -5.68 -14.32
C GLY A 40 1.07 -6.75 -15.31
N PRO A 41 1.93 -7.62 -15.87
CA PRO A 41 1.61 -8.50 -17.01
C PRO A 41 0.25 -9.24 -16.94
N GLU A 42 -0.51 -9.22 -18.04
CA GLU A 42 -1.90 -9.71 -18.09
C GLU A 42 -2.04 -11.21 -17.78
N ASP A 43 -1.09 -12.01 -18.22
CA ASP A 43 -1.03 -13.45 -17.92
C ASP A 43 -0.92 -13.72 -16.41
N ILE A 44 -0.14 -12.90 -15.70
CA ILE A 44 -0.02 -12.96 -14.23
C ILE A 44 -1.31 -12.50 -13.56
N ARG A 45 -1.93 -11.41 -14.04
CA ARG A 45 -3.21 -10.91 -13.49
C ARG A 45 -4.32 -11.95 -13.59
N ARG A 46 -4.41 -12.66 -14.71
CA ARG A 46 -5.42 -13.72 -14.91
C ARG A 46 -5.27 -14.90 -13.96
N ILE A 47 -4.05 -15.21 -13.50
CA ILE A 47 -3.81 -16.30 -12.54
C ILE A 47 -4.27 -15.90 -11.12
N ALA A 48 -4.19 -14.61 -10.78
CA ALA A 48 -4.49 -14.11 -9.44
C ALA A 48 -5.99 -13.82 -9.19
N ALA A 49 -6.80 -13.68 -10.25
CA ALA A 49 -8.24 -13.44 -10.20
C ALA A 49 -9.05 -14.71 -9.89
#